data_AF-A0A941LL23-F1
#
_entry.id   AF-A0A941LL23-F1
#
_cell.length_a   1.000
_cell.length_b   1.000
_cell.length_c   1.000
_cell.angle_alpha   90.00
_cell.angle_beta   90.00
_cell.angle_gamma   90.00
#
_symmetry.space_group_name_H-M   'P 1'
#
loop_
_entity.id
_entity.type
_entity.pdbx_description
1 polymer ?
#
loop_
_entity_poly.entity_id
_entity_poly.type
_entity_poly.pdbx_seq_one_letter_code
_entity_poly.pdbx_strand_id
1 'polypeptide(L)'
;MKATILCLITLCAALVLLDACMASTPAHPTASFGVQRTSQMHSSDRMFYWHEESRELHAMAVHREREAELVLKKQPGSETDEFAKQMKLFAHQLHELATYAELQAKEAEGKIDFDLIQ
;
A
#
# COMPACT_ATOMS: atom_id res chain seq x y z
N MET A 1 -38.00 26.75 7.75
CA MET A 1 -36.63 27.31 7.65
C MET A 1 -35.71 26.97 8.85
N LYS A 2 -35.98 25.93 9.66
CA LYS A 2 -35.09 25.50 10.75
C LYS A 2 -34.39 24.17 10.49
N ALA A 3 -35.02 23.25 9.74
CA ALA A 3 -34.46 21.94 9.43
C ALA A 3 -33.28 21.97 8.44
N THR A 4 -33.29 22.90 7.49
CA THR A 4 -32.20 23.07 6.50
C THR A 4 -30.90 23.57 7.12
N ILE A 5 -30.99 24.41 8.16
CA ILE A 5 -29.82 24.96 8.85
C ILE A 5 -29.15 23.89 9.72
N LEU A 6 -29.93 23.05 10.41
CA LEU A 6 -29.38 21.92 11.17
C LEU A 6 -28.69 20.89 10.26
N CYS A 7 -29.27 20.61 9.09
CA CYS A 7 -28.70 19.67 8.12
C CYS A 7 -27.35 20.15 7.56
N LEU A 8 -27.24 21.45 7.28
CA LEU A 8 -25.99 22.08 6.82
C LEU A 8 -24.90 22.06 7.90
N ILE A 9 -25.25 22.27 9.17
CA ILE A 9 -24.27 22.22 10.28
C ILE A 9 -23.77 20.78 10.51
N THR A 10 -24.65 19.77 10.42
CA THR A 10 -24.24 18.36 10.51
C THR A 10 -23.37 17.92 9.34
N LEU A 11 -23.64 18.40 8.11
CA LEU A 11 -22.81 18.12 6.94
C LEU A 11 -21.42 18.78 7.06
N CYS A 12 -21.35 20.02 7.55
CA CYS A 12 -20.07 20.70 7.78
C CYS A 12 -19.24 20.02 8.88
N ALA A 13 -19.86 19.54 9.95
CA ALA A 13 -19.14 18.80 11.00
C ALA A 13 -18.58 17.46 10.49
N ALA A 14 -19.29 16.76 9.61
CA ALA A 14 -18.80 15.53 8.98
C ALA A 14 -17.62 15.79 8.02
N LEU A 15 -17.63 16.91 7.30
CA LEU A 15 -16.53 17.31 6.41
C LEU A 15 -15.25 17.68 7.19
N VAL A 16 -15.37 18.34 8.34
CA VAL A 16 -14.21 18.68 9.20
C VAL A 16 -13.61 17.42 9.88
N LEU A 17 -14.44 16.42 10.20
CA LEU A 17 -13.95 15.13 10.72
C LEU A 17 -13.26 14.29 9.64
N LEU A 18 -13.72 14.36 8.39
CA LEU A 18 -13.05 13.71 7.25
C LEU A 18 -11.69 14.37 6.94
N ASP A 19 -11.60 15.70 7.08
CA ASP A 19 -10.35 16.44 6.89
C ASP A 19 -9.32 16.14 8.00
N ALA A 20 -9.77 15.99 9.26
CA ALA A 20 -8.90 15.57 10.37
C ALA A 20 -8.39 14.11 10.24
N CYS A 21 -9.19 13.22 9.64
CA CYS A 21 -8.79 11.84 9.33
C CYS A 21 -7.86 11.73 8.10
N MET A 22 -7.87 12.71 7.19
CA MET A 22 -6.94 12.79 6.05
C MET A 22 -5.67 13.58 6.38
N ALA A 23 -5.72 14.54 7.32
CA ALA A 23 -4.55 15.22 7.86
C ALA A 23 -3.67 14.31 8.75
N SER A 24 -4.18 13.14 9.10
CA SER A 24 -3.44 12.04 9.76
C SER A 24 -3.08 10.92 8.79
N THR A 25 -2.95 11.23 7.49
CA THR A 25 -2.06 10.43 6.64
C THR A 25 -0.64 10.86 6.99
N PRO A 26 0.21 10.03 7.63
CA PRO A 26 1.61 10.15 7.31
C PRO A 26 1.66 9.89 5.80
N ALA A 27 2.10 10.88 5.03
CA ALA A 27 2.61 10.65 3.69
C ALA A 27 3.46 9.37 3.76
N HIS A 28 3.23 8.42 2.85
CA HIS A 28 3.99 7.19 2.74
C HIS A 28 5.46 7.42 3.09
N PRO A 29 5.97 6.60 4.02
CA PRO A 29 6.93 5.63 3.55
C PRO A 29 6.81 4.31 4.34
N THR A 30 5.95 3.39 3.90
CA THR A 30 5.99 2.02 4.45
C THR A 30 7.37 1.40 4.21
N ALA A 31 8.03 1.77 3.11
CA ALA A 31 9.40 1.37 2.80
C ALA A 31 10.44 1.97 3.78
N SER A 32 10.40 3.26 4.13
CA SER A 32 11.46 3.85 4.96
C SER A 32 11.40 3.42 6.42
N PHE A 33 10.20 3.15 6.96
CA PHE A 33 10.06 2.59 8.31
C PHE A 33 10.59 1.15 8.38
N GLY A 34 10.37 0.36 7.33
CA GLY A 34 10.96 -0.99 7.20
C GLY A 34 12.49 -0.93 7.19
N VAL A 35 13.07 -0.13 6.31
CA VAL A 35 14.53 0.04 6.15
C VAL A 35 15.21 0.51 7.43
N GLN A 36 14.60 1.47 8.14
CA GLN A 36 15.16 1.99 9.39
C GLN A 36 15.19 0.91 10.49
N ARG A 37 14.15 0.07 10.58
CA ARG A 37 14.08 -1.03 11.54
C ARG A 37 15.05 -2.15 11.19
N THR A 38 15.21 -2.49 9.90
CA THR A 38 16.11 -3.56 9.48
C THR A 38 17.57 -3.17 9.67
N SER A 39 17.95 -1.89 9.58
CA SER A 39 19.35 -1.44 9.69
C SER A 39 20.10 -1.91 10.95
N GLN A 40 19.39 -2.16 12.05
CA GLN A 40 19.95 -2.63 13.33
C GLN A 40 20.01 -4.15 13.47
N MET A 41 19.39 -4.91 12.56
CA MET A 41 19.33 -6.37 12.59
C MET A 41 20.62 -6.99 12.02
N HIS A 42 20.93 -8.22 12.44
CA HIS A 42 22.00 -9.01 11.82
C HIS A 42 21.68 -9.28 10.34
N SER A 43 22.69 -9.36 9.47
CA SER A 43 22.48 -9.47 8.01
C SER A 43 21.64 -10.69 7.60
N SER A 44 21.82 -11.83 8.25
CA SER A 44 20.99 -13.03 8.07
C SER A 44 19.51 -12.79 8.37
N ASP A 45 19.23 -12.05 9.43
CA ASP A 45 17.86 -11.79 9.89
C ASP A 45 17.19 -10.74 8.99
N ARG A 46 17.97 -9.76 8.51
CA ARG A 46 17.51 -8.81 7.49
C ARG A 46 17.14 -9.50 6.19
N MET A 47 17.98 -10.43 5.73
CA MET A 47 17.73 -11.20 4.51
C MET A 47 16.42 -11.98 4.64
N PHE A 48 16.25 -12.73 5.74
CA PHE A 48 15.04 -13.51 5.96
C PHE A 48 13.79 -12.62 6.05
N TYR A 49 13.87 -11.53 6.81
CA TYR A 49 12.79 -10.54 6.92
C TYR A 49 12.35 -10.04 5.55
N TRP A 50 13.30 -9.60 4.73
CA TRP A 50 13.00 -9.01 3.43
C TRP A 50 12.44 -10.03 2.42
N HIS A 51 12.89 -11.29 2.47
CA HIS A 51 12.27 -12.34 1.65
C HIS A 51 10.83 -12.64 2.08
N GLU A 52 10.56 -12.72 3.38
CA GLU A 52 9.19 -12.95 3.86
C GLU A 52 8.28 -11.77 3.50
N GLU A 53 8.75 -10.53 3.70
CA GLU A 53 8.03 -9.32 3.29
C GLU A 53 7.72 -9.34 1.79
N SER A 54 8.70 -9.71 0.94
CA SER A 54 8.48 -9.85 -0.50
C SER A 54 7.39 -10.87 -0.83
N ARG A 55 7.42 -12.04 -0.16
CA ARG A 55 6.42 -13.11 -0.35
C ARG A 55 5.03 -12.66 0.05
N GLU A 56 4.88 -11.98 1.18
CA GLU A 56 3.59 -11.48 1.66
C GLU A 56 3.02 -10.43 0.72
N LEU A 57 3.82 -9.44 0.33
CA LEU A 57 3.42 -8.39 -0.62
C LEU A 57 3.00 -8.97 -1.98
N HIS A 58 3.74 -9.97 -2.49
CA HIS A 58 3.37 -10.65 -3.73
C HIS A 58 2.04 -11.40 -3.59
N ALA A 59 1.81 -12.09 -2.47
CA ALA A 59 0.54 -12.78 -2.22
C ALA A 59 -0.63 -11.80 -2.13
N MET A 60 -0.44 -10.66 -1.47
CA MET A 60 -1.44 -9.58 -1.39
C MET A 60 -1.75 -8.99 -2.77
N ALA A 61 -0.73 -8.78 -3.61
CA ALA A 61 -0.90 -8.27 -4.96
C ALA A 61 -1.76 -9.21 -5.83
N VAL A 62 -1.40 -10.49 -5.88
CA VAL A 62 -2.13 -11.53 -6.62
C VAL A 62 -3.57 -11.64 -6.12
N HIS A 63 -3.76 -11.61 -4.80
CA HIS A 63 -5.10 -11.63 -4.22
C HIS A 63 -5.94 -10.43 -4.67
N ARG A 64 -5.38 -9.22 -4.60
CA ARG A 64 -6.09 -8.00 -4.96
C ARG A 64 -6.45 -7.93 -6.44
N GLU A 65 -5.54 -8.37 -7.31
CA GLU A 65 -5.81 -8.47 -8.74
C GLU A 65 -6.98 -9.42 -9.03
N ARG A 66 -7.01 -10.58 -8.38
CA ARG A 66 -8.11 -11.55 -8.50
C ARG A 66 -9.44 -10.98 -7.99
N GLU A 67 -9.43 -10.25 -6.88
CA GLU A 67 -10.64 -9.59 -6.38
C GLU A 67 -11.16 -8.55 -7.38
N ALA A 68 -10.28 -7.77 -8.01
CA ALA A 68 -10.66 -6.81 -9.04
C ALA A 68 -11.37 -7.49 -10.22
N GLU A 69 -10.89 -8.65 -10.66
CA GLU A 69 -11.56 -9.44 -11.70
C GLU A 69 -12.94 -9.96 -11.27
N LEU A 70 -13.06 -10.39 -10.02
CA LEU A 70 -14.33 -10.88 -9.48
C LEU A 70 -15.37 -9.77 -9.40
N VAL A 71 -14.94 -8.56 -9.04
CA VAL A 71 -15.79 -7.37 -9.00
C VAL A 71 -16.34 -7.04 -10.39
N LEU A 72 -15.47 -6.99 -11.41
CA LEU A 72 -15.88 -6.77 -12.81
C LEU A 72 -16.86 -7.86 -13.30
N LYS A 73 -16.64 -9.12 -12.92
CA LYS A 73 -17.52 -10.23 -13.31
C LYS A 73 -18.89 -10.18 -12.64
N LYS A 74 -18.97 -9.69 -11.41
CA LYS A 74 -20.22 -9.67 -10.63
C LYS A 74 -21.14 -8.51 -11.00
N GLN A 75 -20.59 -7.33 -11.26
CA GLN A 75 -21.37 -6.13 -11.57
C GLN A 75 -20.65 -5.30 -12.65
N PRO A 76 -20.94 -5.52 -13.93
CA PRO A 76 -20.38 -4.68 -14.99
C PRO A 76 -20.99 -3.27 -14.93
N GLY A 77 -20.16 -2.23 -15.01
CA GLY A 77 -20.62 -0.84 -14.99
C GLY A 77 -19.49 0.15 -14.72
N SER A 78 -19.64 1.41 -15.14
CA SER A 78 -18.56 2.41 -15.15
C SER A 78 -17.93 2.68 -13.78
N GLU A 79 -18.73 2.71 -12.71
CA GLU A 79 -18.21 2.88 -11.35
C GLU A 79 -17.45 1.65 -10.86
N THR A 80 -17.93 0.46 -11.22
CA THR A 80 -17.29 -0.80 -10.86
C THR A 80 -15.99 -1.00 -11.63
N ASP A 81 -15.94 -0.55 -12.88
CA ASP A 81 -14.74 -0.52 -13.71
C ASP A 81 -13.67 0.40 -13.11
N GLU A 82 -14.06 1.58 -12.63
CA GLU A 82 -13.12 2.49 -11.98
C GLU A 82 -12.59 1.92 -10.66
N PHE A 83 -13.47 1.36 -9.82
CA PHE A 83 -13.04 0.70 -8.60
C PHE A 83 -12.09 -0.47 -8.87
N ALA A 84 -12.39 -1.33 -9.86
CA ALA A 84 -11.52 -2.43 -10.25
C ALA A 84 -10.16 -1.95 -10.80
N LYS A 85 -10.11 -0.81 -11.52
CA LYS A 85 -8.85 -0.20 -11.94
C LYS A 85 -8.02 0.24 -10.74
N GLN A 86 -8.62 0.88 -9.74
CA GLN A 86 -7.91 1.27 -8.52
C GLN A 86 -7.36 0.05 -7.76
N MET A 87 -8.13 -1.04 -7.69
CA MET A 87 -7.65 -2.31 -7.11
C MET A 87 -6.44 -2.87 -7.87
N LYS A 88 -6.47 -2.86 -9.20
CA LYS A 88 -5.34 -3.30 -10.04
C LYS A 88 -4.12 -2.41 -9.90
N LEU A 89 -4.31 -1.09 -9.79
CA LEU A 89 -3.23 -0.15 -9.51
C LEU A 89 -2.58 -0.45 -8.15
N PHE A 90 -3.39 -0.72 -7.12
CA PHE A 90 -2.86 -1.10 -5.82
C PHE A 90 -2.11 -2.45 -5.85
N ALA A 91 -2.63 -3.44 -6.59
CA ALA A 91 -1.92 -4.70 -6.81
C ALA A 91 -0.55 -4.49 -7.48
N HIS A 92 -0.48 -3.59 -8.47
CA HIS A 92 0.78 -3.22 -9.12
C HIS A 92 1.78 -2.61 -8.14
N GLN A 93 1.35 -1.65 -7.32
CA GLN A 93 2.20 -1.03 -6.28
C GLN A 93 2.72 -2.08 -5.28
N LEU A 94 1.89 -3.05 -4.89
CA LEU A 94 2.31 -4.16 -4.03
C LEU A 94 3.38 -5.05 -4.71
N HIS A 95 3.28 -5.28 -6.03
CA HIS A 95 4.32 -5.99 -6.77
C HIS A 95 5.65 -5.22 -6.85
N GLU A 96 5.59 -3.90 -7.04
CA GLU A 96 6.79 -3.06 -6.99
C GLU A 96 7.47 -3.12 -5.62
N LEU A 97 6.68 -3.03 -4.55
CA LEU A 97 7.20 -3.17 -3.18
C LEU A 97 7.76 -4.57 -2.90
N ALA A 98 7.11 -5.63 -3.40
CA ALA A 98 7.62 -6.99 -3.29
C ALA A 98 8.98 -7.13 -4.00
N THR A 99 9.13 -6.49 -5.16
CA THR A 99 10.39 -6.47 -5.93
C THR A 99 11.47 -5.71 -5.17
N TYR A 100 11.12 -4.57 -4.56
CA TYR A 100 12.03 -3.81 -3.71
C TYR A 100 12.48 -4.61 -2.47
N ALA A 101 11.56 -5.32 -1.81
CA ALA A 101 11.89 -6.19 -0.67
C ALA A 101 12.85 -7.31 -1.09
N GLU A 102 12.62 -7.96 -2.23
CA GLU A 102 13.53 -8.99 -2.76
C GLU A 102 14.93 -8.42 -3.07
N LEU A 103 14.99 -7.19 -3.58
CA LEU A 103 16.23 -6.46 -3.81
C LEU A 103 16.99 -6.19 -2.50
N GLN A 104 16.29 -5.77 -1.44
CA GLN A 104 16.86 -5.59 -0.10
C GLN A 104 17.34 -6.91 0.52
N ALA A 105 16.64 -8.02 0.27
CA ALA A 105 17.06 -9.35 0.73
C ALA A 105 18.40 -9.75 0.10
N LYS A 106 18.55 -9.52 -1.22
CA LYS A 106 19.79 -9.80 -1.95
C LYS A 106 20.97 -8.93 -1.50
N GLU A 107 20.72 -7.67 -1.15
CA GLU A 107 21.72 -6.80 -0.51
C GLU A 107 22.14 -7.35 0.84
N ALA A 108 21.18 -7.72 1.69
CA ALA A 108 21.48 -8.30 3.01
C ALA A 108 22.24 -9.63 2.92
N GLU A 109 22.05 -10.40 1.85
CA GLU A 109 22.81 -11.63 1.55
C GLU A 109 24.22 -11.35 0.98
N GLY A 110 24.55 -10.08 0.66
CA GLY A 110 25.81 -9.69 0.03
C GLY A 110 25.89 -10.04 -1.46
N LYS A 111 24.76 -10.32 -2.11
CA LYS A 111 24.69 -10.63 -3.55
C LYS A 111 24.60 -9.39 -4.43
N ILE A 112 24.19 -8.25 -3.87
CA ILE A 112 24.06 -6.96 -4.56
C ILE A 112 24.62 -5.88 -3.64
N ASP A 113 25.39 -4.96 -4.20
CA ASP A 113 25.83 -3.75 -3.51
C ASP A 113 25.13 -2.55 -4.16
N PHE A 114 24.24 -1.89 -3.43
CA PHE A 114 23.47 -0.76 -3.96
C PHE A 114 24.32 0.50 -4.09
N ASP A 115 25.45 0.61 -3.39
CA ASP A 115 26.39 1.73 -3.49
C ASP A 115 27.09 1.78 -4.86
N LEU A 116 27.05 0.68 -5.63
CA LEU A 116 27.63 0.58 -6.97
C LEU A 116 26.62 0.85 -8.10
N ILE A 117 25.34 1.04 -7.79
CA ILE A 117 24.24 1.15 -8.78
C ILE A 117 23.65 2.58 -8.84
N GLN A 118 24.08 3.49 -7.94
CA GLN A 118 23.78 4.94 -8.01
C GLN A 118 24.84 5.71 -8.80
#